data_AF-A0A0L6HSD8-F1
#
_entry.id   AF-A0A0L6HSD8-F1
#
_cell.length_a   1.000
_cell.length_b   1.000
_cell.length_c   1.000
_cell.angle_alpha   90.00
_cell.angle_beta   90.00
_cell.angle_gamma   90.00
#
_symmetry.space_group_name_H-M   'P 1'
#
loop_
_entity.id
_entity.type
_entity.pdbx_description
1 polymer ?
#
loop_
_entity_poly.entity_id
_entity_poly.type
_entity_poly.pdbx_seq_one_letter_code
_entity_poly.pdbx_strand_id
1 'polypeptide(L)'
;MTPVQFLHAHPIAAVIVLCEIGLWVLLGAGLLLRYPARRKRLGGFVLVLIPLLDVVLVVATAIDLLNGSPVDLTHGLAGIYLGFSVAFGPAIVRWADARFAHRFAGAPAPIKPAGRAAKQAALWKEWYRVVTAAVIASGAYLLLMVMAKDAGAAETLWWWIGRAWVVVGLWLLFGPVWGAGGGSKEEAKAPGPFADGPATDAR
;
A
#
# COMPACT_ATOMS: atom_id res chain seq x y z
N MET A 1 5.18 -34.82 11.39
CA MET A 1 5.68 -34.29 10.11
C MET A 1 6.70 -33.21 10.44
N THR A 2 7.94 -33.32 9.94
CA THR A 2 8.97 -32.31 10.22
C THR A 2 8.75 -31.05 9.36
N PRO A 3 9.18 -29.85 9.78
CA PRO A 3 9.03 -28.62 9.00
C PRO A 3 9.65 -28.73 7.60
N VAL A 4 10.75 -29.48 7.47
CA VAL A 4 11.46 -29.73 6.21
C VAL A 4 10.63 -30.62 5.27
N GLN A 5 9.93 -31.63 5.79
CA GLN A 5 9.02 -32.47 4.99
C GLN A 5 7.78 -31.70 4.51
N PHE A 6 7.28 -30.75 5.31
CA PHE A 6 6.18 -29.86 4.92
C PHE A 6 6.59 -28.89 3.79
N LEU A 7 7.81 -28.33 3.86
CA LEU A 7 8.37 -27.47 2.82
C LEU A 7 8.61 -28.21 1.49
N HIS A 8 9.00 -29.49 1.55
CA HIS A 8 9.10 -30.34 0.36
C HIS A 8 7.74 -30.73 -0.23
N ALA A 9 6.70 -30.85 0.62
CA ALA A 9 5.35 -31.18 0.19
C ALA A 9 4.58 -29.95 -0.37
N HIS A 10 4.94 -28.73 0.05
CA HIS A 10 4.30 -27.48 -0.35
C HIS A 10 5.36 -26.46 -0.82
N PRO A 11 5.83 -26.56 -2.08
CA PRO A 11 6.92 -25.72 -2.59
C PRO A 11 6.62 -24.22 -2.51
N ILE A 12 5.34 -23.81 -2.63
CA ILE A 12 4.93 -22.40 -2.43
C ILE A 12 5.17 -21.91 -1.00
N ALA A 13 4.91 -22.73 0.02
CA ALA A 13 5.09 -22.30 1.41
C ALA A 13 6.56 -21.97 1.69
N ALA A 14 7.48 -22.74 1.09
CA ALA A 14 8.91 -22.47 1.15
C ALA A 14 9.29 -21.15 0.48
N VAL A 15 8.71 -20.86 -0.69
CA VAL A 15 8.94 -19.59 -1.39
C VAL A 15 8.41 -18.40 -0.60
N ILE A 16 7.21 -18.51 -0.01
CA ILE A 16 6.64 -17.46 0.85
C ILE A 16 7.56 -17.20 2.03
N VAL A 17 8.00 -18.25 2.73
CA VAL A 17 8.91 -18.11 3.87
C VAL A 17 10.25 -17.47 3.44
N LEU A 18 10.79 -17.87 2.28
CA LEU A 18 12.02 -17.28 1.77
C LEU A 18 11.84 -15.81 1.37
N CYS A 19 10.70 -15.46 0.77
CA CYS A 19 10.35 -14.08 0.45
C CYS A 19 10.15 -13.24 1.71
N GLU A 20 9.51 -13.80 2.73
CA GLU A 20 9.33 -13.15 4.04
C GLU A 20 10.70 -12.86 4.68
N ILE A 21 11.59 -13.85 4.73
CA ILE A 21 12.96 -13.68 5.23
C ILE A 21 13.71 -12.62 4.39
N GLY A 22 13.63 -12.71 3.07
CA GLY A 22 14.25 -11.75 2.15
C GLY A 22 13.74 -10.33 2.37
N LEU A 23 12.43 -10.18 2.64
CA LEU A 23 11.80 -8.90 2.93
C LEU A 23 12.32 -8.33 4.24
N TRP A 24 12.35 -9.11 5.32
CA TRP A 24 12.90 -8.66 6.61
C TRP A 24 14.38 -8.27 6.50
N VAL A 25 15.16 -9.03 5.74
CA VAL A 25 16.58 -8.74 5.48
C VAL A 25 16.75 -7.46 4.67
N LEU A 26 16.02 -7.29 3.56
CA LEU A 26 16.10 -6.08 2.72
C LEU A 26 15.56 -4.85 3.42
N LEU A 27 14.48 -5.00 4.20
CA LEU A 27 13.93 -3.94 5.03
C LEU A 27 14.99 -3.52 6.08
N GLY A 28 15.51 -4.47 6.85
CA GLY A 28 16.55 -4.24 7.84
C GLY A 28 17.80 -3.59 7.23
N ALA A 29 18.31 -4.14 6.13
CA ALA A 29 19.46 -3.60 5.42
C ALA A 29 19.18 -2.20 4.86
N GLY A 30 18.02 -1.97 4.26
CA GLY A 30 17.61 -0.66 3.74
C GLY A 30 17.55 0.40 4.84
N LEU A 31 16.98 0.04 6.00
CA LEU A 31 17.01 0.89 7.19
C LEU A 31 18.45 1.13 7.69
N LEU A 32 19.26 0.09 7.84
CA LEU A 32 20.64 0.19 8.34
C LEU A 32 21.54 1.03 7.40
N LEU A 33 21.43 0.88 6.08
CA LEU A 33 22.18 1.72 5.14
C LEU A 33 21.72 3.19 5.18
N ARG A 34 20.44 3.43 5.46
CA ARG A 34 19.86 4.78 5.45
C ARG A 34 20.16 5.55 6.75
N TYR A 35 20.19 4.86 7.90
CA TYR A 35 20.26 5.51 9.20
C TYR A 35 21.68 5.57 9.78
N PRO A 36 22.31 4.47 10.26
CA PRO A 36 23.69 4.54 10.78
C PRO A 36 24.71 4.93 9.70
N ALA A 37 24.54 4.47 8.46
CA ALA A 37 25.48 4.81 7.38
C ALA A 37 25.16 6.12 6.64
N ARG A 38 24.03 6.80 6.96
CA ARG A 38 23.54 8.04 6.32
C ARG A 38 23.49 8.02 4.78
N ARG A 39 23.50 6.84 4.14
CA ARG A 39 23.53 6.70 2.67
C ARG A 39 22.13 6.59 2.09
N LYS A 40 21.44 7.73 2.02
CA LYS A 40 20.04 7.84 1.57
C LYS A 40 19.73 7.18 0.23
N ARG A 41 20.63 7.32 -0.76
CA ARG A 41 20.44 6.76 -2.12
C ARG A 41 20.54 5.22 -2.13
N LEU A 42 21.51 4.66 -1.40
CA LEU A 42 21.68 3.21 -1.27
C LEU A 42 20.54 2.58 -0.46
N GLY A 43 20.13 3.20 0.65
CA GLY A 43 18.95 2.75 1.40
C GLY A 43 17.66 2.82 0.56
N GLY A 44 17.51 3.84 -0.29
CA GLY A 44 16.42 3.92 -1.25
C GLY A 44 16.44 2.79 -2.28
N PHE A 45 17.62 2.48 -2.84
CA PHE A 45 17.78 1.39 -3.80
C PHE A 45 17.46 0.03 -3.19
N VAL A 46 17.94 -0.25 -1.98
CA VAL A 46 17.64 -1.49 -1.25
C VAL A 46 16.14 -1.63 -0.94
N LEU A 47 15.44 -0.53 -0.66
CA LEU A 47 13.99 -0.56 -0.46
C LEU A 47 13.20 -0.77 -1.75
N VAL A 48 13.75 -0.41 -2.91
CA VAL A 48 13.16 -0.74 -4.23
C VAL A 48 13.33 -2.23 -4.56
N LEU A 49 14.26 -2.95 -3.94
CA LEU A 49 14.32 -4.41 -4.05
C LEU A 49 13.12 -5.10 -3.38
N ILE A 50 12.40 -4.45 -2.46
CA ILE A 50 11.21 -5.03 -1.80
C ILE A 50 10.10 -5.34 -2.82
N PRO A 51 9.62 -4.38 -3.64
CA PRO A 51 8.64 -4.71 -4.68
C PRO A 51 9.19 -5.67 -5.74
N LEU A 52 10.52 -5.71 -5.95
CA LEU A 52 11.12 -6.73 -6.83
C LEU A 52 10.98 -8.15 -6.24
N LEU A 53 11.10 -8.29 -4.92
CA LEU A 53 10.83 -9.53 -4.19
C LEU A 53 9.37 -9.96 -4.35
N ASP A 54 8.43 -9.02 -4.29
CA ASP A 54 7.01 -9.31 -4.54
C ASP A 54 6.76 -9.78 -5.98
N VAL A 55 7.47 -9.21 -6.96
CA VAL A 55 7.42 -9.71 -8.35
C VAL A 55 7.95 -11.15 -8.42
N VAL A 56 9.06 -11.46 -7.73
CA VAL A 56 9.60 -12.83 -7.66
C VAL A 56 8.58 -13.79 -7.04
N LEU A 57 7.89 -13.38 -5.97
CA LEU A 57 6.82 -14.16 -5.34
C LEU A 57 5.68 -14.46 -6.32
N VAL A 58 5.24 -13.45 -7.08
CA VAL A 58 4.19 -13.64 -8.10
C VAL A 58 4.66 -14.55 -9.24
N VAL A 59 5.90 -14.42 -9.70
CA VAL A 59 6.48 -15.32 -10.72
C VAL A 59 6.54 -16.75 -10.21
N ALA A 60 6.97 -16.96 -8.96
CA ALA A 60 7.01 -18.29 -8.36
C ALA A 60 5.61 -18.90 -8.19
N THR A 61 4.61 -18.06 -7.84
CA THR A 61 3.20 -18.46 -7.78
C THR A 61 2.69 -18.89 -9.17
N ALA A 62 3.09 -18.19 -10.23
CA ALA A 62 2.76 -18.55 -11.60
C ALA A 62 3.39 -19.88 -12.04
N ILE A 63 4.67 -20.12 -11.67
CA ILE A 63 5.37 -21.37 -11.95
C ILE A 63 4.69 -22.54 -11.23
N ASP A 64 4.27 -22.35 -9.98
CA ASP A 64 3.57 -23.40 -9.23
C ASP A 64 2.21 -23.76 -9.84
N LEU A 65 1.45 -22.78 -10.32
CA LEU A 65 0.20 -23.02 -11.06
C LEU A 65 0.43 -23.74 -12.40
N LEU A 66 1.53 -23.45 -13.10
CA LEU A 66 1.92 -24.17 -14.32
C LEU A 66 2.25 -25.65 -14.05
N ASN A 67 2.77 -25.94 -12.85
CA ASN A 67 3.06 -27.30 -12.38
C ASN A 67 1.79 -28.06 -11.94
N GLY A 68 0.62 -27.41 -11.93
CA GLY A 68 -0.67 -28.04 -11.68
C GLY A 68 -1.14 -28.01 -10.24
N SER A 69 -0.54 -27.18 -9.38
CA SER A 69 -1.05 -26.96 -8.03
C SER A 69 -2.45 -26.32 -8.07
N PRO A 70 -3.36 -26.70 -7.15
CA PRO A 70 -4.66 -26.05 -7.02
C PRO A 70 -4.49 -24.60 -6.53
N VAL A 71 -5.38 -23.71 -6.98
CA VAL A 71 -5.43 -22.32 -6.49
C VAL A 71 -5.97 -22.31 -5.07
N ASP A 72 -5.17 -21.80 -4.12
CA ASP A 72 -5.55 -21.63 -2.72
C ASP A 72 -5.44 -20.15 -2.29
N LEU A 73 -5.82 -19.84 -1.05
CA LEU A 73 -5.77 -18.51 -0.43
C LEU A 73 -4.41 -17.83 -0.60
N THR A 74 -3.32 -18.60 -0.59
CA THR A 74 -1.95 -18.11 -0.77
C THR A 74 -1.72 -17.52 -2.16
N HIS A 75 -2.26 -18.13 -3.23
CA HIS A 75 -2.18 -17.58 -4.59
C HIS A 75 -2.99 -16.28 -4.72
N GLY A 76 -4.14 -16.23 -4.04
CA GLY A 76 -4.95 -15.02 -3.92
C GLY A 76 -4.20 -13.89 -3.21
N LEU A 77 -3.59 -14.15 -2.05
CA LEU A 77 -2.87 -13.13 -1.29
C LEU A 77 -1.68 -12.54 -2.06
N ALA A 78 -0.96 -13.34 -2.85
CA ALA A 78 0.20 -12.88 -3.61
C ALA A 78 -0.12 -11.68 -4.53
N GLY A 79 -1.24 -11.71 -5.24
CA GLY A 79 -1.65 -10.61 -6.14
C GLY A 79 -2.02 -9.33 -5.38
N ILE A 80 -2.71 -9.44 -4.24
CA ILE A 80 -3.01 -8.30 -3.37
C ILE A 80 -1.73 -7.70 -2.80
N TYR A 81 -0.81 -8.54 -2.32
CA TYR A 81 0.48 -8.09 -1.78
C TYR A 81 1.28 -7.33 -2.84
N LEU A 82 1.40 -7.87 -4.05
CA LEU A 82 2.07 -7.17 -5.15
C LEU A 82 1.40 -5.83 -5.46
N GLY A 83 0.07 -5.81 -5.61
CA GLY A 83 -0.68 -4.59 -5.89
C GLY A 83 -0.48 -3.52 -4.82
N PHE A 84 -0.55 -3.91 -3.55
CA PHE A 84 -0.33 -3.02 -2.42
C PHE A 84 1.10 -2.48 -2.40
N SER A 85 2.11 -3.34 -2.49
CA SER A 85 3.52 -2.95 -2.45
C SER A 85 3.89 -1.98 -3.57
N VAL A 86 3.42 -2.22 -4.80
CA VAL A 86 3.72 -1.34 -5.93
C VAL A 86 3.00 0.01 -5.80
N ALA A 87 1.73 0.02 -5.40
CA ALA A 87 0.95 1.24 -5.31
C ALA A 87 1.29 2.11 -4.09
N PHE A 88 1.54 1.49 -2.93
CA PHE A 88 1.80 2.18 -1.67
C PHE A 88 3.28 2.31 -1.32
N GLY A 89 4.14 1.45 -1.83
CA GLY A 89 5.57 1.43 -1.52
C GLY A 89 6.26 2.79 -1.65
N PRO A 90 6.18 3.48 -2.81
CA PRO A 90 6.79 4.80 -2.98
C PRO A 90 6.25 5.85 -2.01
N ALA A 91 4.97 5.75 -1.63
CA ALA A 91 4.34 6.67 -0.69
C ALA A 91 4.82 6.44 0.74
N ILE A 92 4.89 5.18 1.18
CA ILE A 92 5.39 4.77 2.51
C ILE A 92 6.84 5.19 2.67
N VAL A 93 7.69 4.94 1.66
CA VAL A 93 9.11 5.33 1.69
C VAL A 93 9.26 6.85 1.84
N ARG A 94 8.49 7.63 1.08
CA ARG A 94 8.51 9.11 1.19
C ARG A 94 7.99 9.61 2.53
N TRP A 95 6.93 8.99 3.06
CA TRP A 95 6.39 9.35 4.37
C TRP A 95 7.40 9.05 5.49
N ALA A 96 8.02 7.87 5.46
CA ALA A 96 9.06 7.49 6.40
C ALA A 96 10.24 8.47 6.32
N ASP A 97 10.70 8.81 5.11
CA ASP A 97 11.80 9.76 4.92
C ASP A 97 11.48 11.14 5.52
N ALA A 98 10.28 11.67 5.28
CA ALA A 98 9.84 12.94 5.85
C ALA A 98 9.73 12.89 7.38
N ARG A 99 9.26 11.78 7.95
CA ARG A 99 9.12 11.62 9.40
C ARG A 99 10.48 11.53 10.10
N PHE A 100 11.41 10.80 9.52
CA PHE A 100 12.76 10.67 10.06
C PHE A 100 13.59 11.94 9.88
N ALA A 101 13.48 12.64 8.73
CA ALA A 101 14.13 13.92 8.52
C ALA A 101 13.72 14.95 9.58
N HIS A 102 12.43 14.95 9.96
CA HIS A 102 11.93 15.79 11.04
C HIS A 102 12.48 15.38 12.41
N ARG A 103 12.50 14.08 12.72
CA ARG A 103 12.89 13.58 14.06
C ARG A 103 14.39 13.64 14.34
N PHE A 104 15.23 13.44 13.32
CA PHE A 104 16.68 13.23 13.47
C PHE A 104 17.56 14.22 12.71
N ALA A 105 17.00 14.98 11.76
CA ALA A 105 17.77 15.93 10.95
C ALA A 105 17.25 17.38 11.07
N GLY A 106 16.35 17.65 12.03
CA GLY A 106 15.82 18.99 12.29
C GLY A 106 14.98 19.56 11.14
N ALA A 107 14.53 18.74 10.19
CA ALA A 107 13.68 19.21 9.10
C ALA A 107 12.33 19.70 9.65
N PRO A 108 11.63 20.62 8.96
CA PRO A 108 10.29 21.05 9.37
C PRO A 108 9.31 19.89 9.51
N ALA A 109 8.29 20.05 10.37
CA ALA A 109 7.25 19.04 10.51
C ALA A 109 6.53 18.82 9.15
N PRO A 110 6.21 17.56 8.77
CA PRO A 110 5.39 17.26 7.60
C PRO A 110 4.10 18.06 7.68
N ILE A 111 3.94 18.97 6.73
CA ILE A 111 2.80 19.87 6.64
C ILE A 111 1.57 19.02 6.32
N LYS A 112 0.58 19.02 7.22
CA LYS A 112 -0.71 18.41 6.94
C LYS A 112 -1.43 19.27 5.89
N PRO A 113 -2.18 18.67 4.94
CA PRO A 113 -2.97 19.43 3.99
C PRO A 113 -3.88 20.41 4.73
N ALA A 114 -3.63 21.71 4.57
CA ALA A 114 -4.40 22.77 5.19
C ALA A 114 -5.45 23.28 4.18
N GLY A 115 -6.69 23.45 4.65
CA GLY A 115 -7.82 23.86 3.81
C GLY A 115 -8.56 22.69 3.13
N ARG A 116 -9.83 22.93 2.81
CA ARG A 116 -10.76 21.92 2.26
C ARG A 116 -10.29 21.34 0.93
N ALA A 117 -9.82 22.19 0.02
CA ALA A 117 -9.34 21.77 -1.30
C ALA A 117 -8.11 20.84 -1.20
N ALA A 118 -7.15 21.15 -0.33
CA ALA A 118 -5.95 20.34 -0.14
C ALA A 118 -6.26 18.98 0.51
N LYS A 119 -7.19 18.94 1.48
CA LYS A 119 -7.69 17.68 2.07
C LYS A 119 -8.40 16.82 1.02
N GLN A 120 -9.26 17.42 0.20
CA GLN A 120 -9.97 16.70 -0.85
C GLN A 120 -9.01 16.14 -1.91
N ALA A 121 -8.00 16.91 -2.32
CA ALA A 121 -6.97 16.42 -3.23
C ALA A 121 -6.15 15.26 -2.65
N ALA A 122 -5.89 15.26 -1.33
CA ALA A 122 -5.21 14.16 -0.65
C ALA A 122 -6.06 12.87 -0.65
N LEU A 123 -7.37 12.98 -0.38
CA LEU A 123 -8.30 11.84 -0.44
C LEU A 123 -8.41 11.24 -1.84
N TRP A 124 -8.49 12.08 -2.87
CA TRP A 124 -8.47 11.62 -4.26
C TRP A 124 -7.16 10.92 -4.60
N LYS A 125 -6.02 11.49 -4.20
CA LYS A 125 -4.70 10.89 -4.42
C LYS A 125 -4.55 9.54 -3.73
N GLU A 126 -5.13 9.39 -2.55
CA GLU A 126 -5.16 8.13 -1.83
C GLU A 126 -6.05 7.11 -2.54
N TRP A 127 -7.26 7.50 -2.94
CA TRP A 127 -8.16 6.65 -3.72
C TRP A 127 -7.51 6.15 -5.03
N TYR A 128 -6.86 7.03 -5.79
CA TYR A 128 -6.13 6.64 -7.01
C TYR A 128 -5.07 5.57 -6.75
N ARG A 129 -4.43 5.56 -5.58
CA ARG A 129 -3.46 4.50 -5.23
C ARG A 129 -4.14 3.14 -5.03
N VAL A 130 -5.31 3.08 -4.41
CA VAL A 130 -6.04 1.80 -4.31
C VAL A 130 -6.56 1.35 -5.65
N VAL A 131 -6.99 2.27 -6.52
CA VAL A 131 -7.29 1.91 -7.91
C VAL A 131 -6.06 1.31 -8.59
N THR A 132 -4.89 1.95 -8.49
CA THR A 132 -3.64 1.39 -9.02
C THR A 132 -3.34 0.01 -8.43
N ALA A 133 -3.49 -0.16 -7.11
CA ALA A 133 -3.25 -1.45 -6.44
C ALA A 133 -4.18 -2.54 -6.98
N ALA A 134 -5.47 -2.24 -7.11
CA ALA A 134 -6.48 -3.17 -7.62
C ALA A 134 -6.26 -3.51 -9.09
N VAL A 135 -5.83 -2.55 -9.92
CA VAL A 135 -5.48 -2.79 -11.33
C VAL A 135 -4.28 -3.72 -11.44
N ILE A 136 -3.22 -3.49 -10.66
CA ILE A 136 -2.02 -4.35 -10.66
C ILE A 136 -2.37 -5.75 -10.18
N ALA A 137 -3.12 -5.87 -9.07
CA ALA A 137 -3.58 -7.16 -8.55
C ALA A 137 -4.44 -7.89 -9.59
N SER A 138 -5.39 -7.19 -10.22
CA SER A 138 -6.24 -7.76 -11.28
C SER A 138 -5.41 -8.25 -12.47
N GLY A 139 -4.43 -7.46 -12.92
CA GLY A 139 -3.51 -7.86 -13.98
C GLY A 139 -2.70 -9.10 -13.64
N ALA A 140 -2.21 -9.20 -12.40
CA ALA A 140 -1.52 -10.38 -11.90
C ALA A 140 -2.46 -11.61 -11.90
N TYR A 141 -3.69 -11.48 -11.39
CA TYR A 141 -4.65 -12.59 -11.38
C TYR A 141 -5.07 -13.04 -12.77
N LEU A 142 -5.27 -12.11 -13.71
CA LEU A 142 -5.56 -12.45 -15.11
C LEU A 142 -4.39 -13.21 -15.74
N LEU A 143 -3.15 -12.81 -15.46
CA LEU A 143 -1.97 -13.55 -15.91
C LEU A 143 -1.95 -14.96 -15.31
N LEU A 144 -2.21 -15.11 -14.00
CA LEU A 144 -2.29 -16.41 -13.34
C LEU A 144 -3.41 -17.29 -13.91
N MET A 145 -4.57 -16.72 -14.28
CA MET A 145 -5.66 -17.46 -14.94
C MET A 145 -5.22 -18.05 -16.28
N VAL A 146 -4.50 -17.27 -17.10
CA VAL A 146 -4.02 -17.75 -18.41
C VAL A 146 -2.97 -18.86 -18.26
N MET A 147 -2.20 -18.84 -17.16
CA MET A 147 -1.15 -19.82 -16.87
C MET A 147 -1.66 -21.06 -16.13
N ALA A 148 -2.78 -20.96 -15.42
CA ALA A 148 -3.36 -22.07 -14.68
C ALA A 148 -3.93 -23.13 -15.62
N LYS A 149 -3.64 -24.40 -15.32
CA LYS A 149 -4.22 -25.56 -16.03
C LYS A 149 -5.49 -26.11 -15.37
N ASP A 150 -5.76 -25.69 -14.14
CA ASP A 150 -6.94 -26.09 -13.37
C ASP A 150 -8.17 -25.27 -13.78
N ALA A 151 -9.28 -25.95 -14.07
CA ALA A 151 -10.54 -25.30 -14.45
C ALA A 151 -11.21 -24.55 -13.29
N GLY A 152 -10.93 -24.93 -12.03
CA GLY A 152 -11.44 -24.25 -10.83
C GLY A 152 -10.70 -22.96 -10.48
N ALA A 153 -9.48 -22.77 -11.00
CA ALA A 153 -8.63 -21.61 -10.75
C ALA A 153 -9.30 -20.28 -11.13
N ALA A 154 -10.04 -20.26 -12.23
CA ALA A 154 -10.66 -19.06 -12.75
C ALA A 154 -11.71 -18.48 -11.80
N GLU A 155 -12.58 -19.32 -11.23
CA GLU A 155 -13.64 -18.89 -10.32
C GLU A 155 -13.07 -18.25 -9.05
N THR A 156 -12.07 -18.90 -8.45
CA THR A 156 -11.37 -18.40 -7.26
C THR A 156 -10.66 -17.07 -7.53
N LEU A 157 -9.98 -16.93 -8.67
CA LEU A 157 -9.27 -15.69 -9.01
C LEU A 157 -10.25 -14.55 -9.35
N TRP A 158 -11.39 -14.84 -10.00
CA TRP A 158 -12.44 -13.85 -10.25
C TRP A 158 -13.07 -13.35 -8.95
N TRP A 159 -13.26 -14.25 -7.99
CA TRP A 159 -13.71 -13.89 -6.64
C TRP A 159 -12.75 -12.89 -5.97
N TRP A 160 -11.44 -13.10 -6.07
CA TRP A 160 -10.43 -12.17 -5.55
C TRP A 160 -10.45 -10.80 -6.26
N ILE A 161 -10.58 -10.78 -7.59
CA ILE A 161 -10.74 -9.54 -8.36
C ILE A 161 -11.97 -8.77 -7.86
N GLY A 162 -13.12 -9.45 -7.74
CA GLY A 162 -14.36 -8.83 -7.25
C GLY A 162 -14.19 -8.17 -5.89
N ARG A 163 -13.55 -8.86 -4.94
CA ARG A 163 -13.28 -8.31 -3.60
C ARG A 163 -12.37 -7.08 -3.64
N ALA A 164 -11.33 -7.10 -4.46
CA ALA A 164 -10.44 -5.95 -4.61
C ALA A 164 -11.22 -4.71 -5.09
N TRP A 165 -12.12 -4.87 -6.06
CA TRP A 165 -12.96 -3.78 -6.57
C TRP A 165 -14.06 -3.34 -5.60
N VAL A 166 -14.60 -4.24 -4.78
CA VAL A 166 -15.49 -3.88 -3.67
C VAL A 166 -14.76 -2.95 -2.69
N VAL A 167 -13.52 -3.28 -2.33
CA VAL A 167 -12.69 -2.42 -1.46
C VAL A 167 -12.46 -1.05 -2.11
N VAL A 168 -12.15 -0.99 -3.40
CA VAL A 168 -12.01 0.27 -4.16
C VAL A 168 -13.29 1.12 -4.08
N GLY A 169 -14.45 0.49 -4.26
CA GLY A 169 -15.75 1.16 -4.19
C GLY A 169 -16.09 1.66 -2.80
N LEU A 170 -15.86 0.86 -1.76
CA LEU A 170 -16.03 1.28 -0.36
C LEU A 170 -15.11 2.44 -0.03
N TRP A 171 -13.85 2.41 -0.48
CA TRP A 171 -12.91 3.49 -0.20
C TRP A 171 -13.23 4.78 -0.97
N LEU A 172 -13.84 4.67 -2.15
CA LEU A 172 -14.41 5.82 -2.87
C LEU A 172 -15.52 6.49 -2.04
N LEU A 173 -16.45 5.66 -1.54
CA LEU A 173 -17.59 6.10 -0.74
C LEU A 173 -17.14 6.78 0.56
N PHE A 174 -16.29 6.10 1.34
CA PHE A 174 -15.84 6.58 2.65
C PHE A 174 -14.74 7.65 2.58
N GLY A 175 -14.03 7.78 1.45
CA GLY A 175 -12.98 8.77 1.27
C GLY A 175 -13.48 10.00 0.50
N PRO A 176 -13.22 10.10 -0.82
CA PRO A 176 -13.55 11.28 -1.61
C PRO A 176 -15.02 11.72 -1.55
N VAL A 177 -15.96 10.79 -1.60
CA VAL A 177 -17.40 11.09 -1.67
C VAL A 177 -17.92 11.64 -0.33
N TRP A 178 -17.61 10.98 0.77
CA TRP A 178 -17.98 11.47 2.11
C TRP A 178 -17.27 12.78 2.49
N GLY A 179 -15.99 12.90 2.13
CA GLY A 179 -15.20 14.10 2.37
C GLY A 179 -15.73 15.36 1.67
N ALA A 180 -16.41 15.18 0.52
CA ALA A 180 -17.05 16.28 -0.19
C ALA A 180 -18.32 16.79 0.53
N GLY A 181 -19.09 15.90 1.16
CA GLY A 181 -20.39 16.19 1.77
C GLY A 181 -20.37 16.75 3.20
N GLY A 182 -19.30 16.53 3.97
CA GLY A 182 -19.23 16.93 5.39
C GLY A 182 -19.01 18.43 5.66
N GLY A 183 -18.74 19.25 4.63
CA GLY A 183 -18.24 20.62 4.79
C GLY A 183 -19.28 21.72 5.06
N SER A 184 -20.59 21.42 5.09
CA SER A 184 -21.62 22.46 5.28
C SER A 184 -21.86 22.87 6.74
N LYS A 185 -21.39 22.09 7.73
CA LYS A 185 -21.70 22.35 9.14
C LYS A 185 -20.63 23.13 9.90
N GLU A 186 -19.40 23.20 9.40
CA GLU A 186 -18.28 23.81 10.12
C GLU A 186 -18.12 25.32 9.82
N GLU A 187 -18.52 25.78 8.62
CA GLU A 187 -18.54 27.21 8.24
C GLU A 187 -19.65 28.01 8.92
N ALA A 188 -20.72 27.36 9.39
CA ALA A 188 -21.81 28.02 10.13
C ALA A 188 -21.43 28.36 11.59
N LYS A 189 -20.24 27.97 12.06
CA LYS A 189 -19.77 28.21 13.43
C LYS A 189 -18.47 29.04 13.49
N ALA A 190 -18.14 29.79 12.44
CA ALA A 190 -17.16 30.86 12.54
C ALA A 190 -17.90 32.15 12.90
N PRO A 191 -17.62 32.81 14.04
CA PRO A 191 -18.09 34.17 14.28
C PRO A 191 -17.58 35.05 13.12
N GLY A 192 -18.50 35.75 12.45
CA GLY A 192 -18.19 36.53 11.26
C GLY A 192 -17.19 37.69 11.54
N PRO A 193 -16.49 38.20 10.52
CA PRO A 193 -15.39 39.16 10.66
C PRO A 193 -15.78 40.57 11.15
N PHE A 194 -17.05 40.79 11.51
CA PHE A 194 -17.60 42.09 11.90
C PHE A 194 -18.24 42.01 13.28
N ALA A 195 -17.46 41.63 14.28
CA ALA A 195 -17.70 42.05 15.66
C ALA A 195 -16.81 43.29 15.92
N ASP A 196 -17.02 44.35 15.13
CA ASP A 196 -16.36 45.63 15.34
C ASP A 196 -17.26 46.54 16.18
N GLY A 197 -16.66 47.12 17.22
CA GLY A 197 -17.18 48.26 17.95
C GLY A 197 -16.23 48.66 19.08
N PRO A 198 -15.43 49.73 18.95
CA PRO A 198 -14.47 50.17 19.95
C PRO A 198 -15.06 51.23 20.89
N ALA A 199 -14.73 51.15 22.18
CA ALA A 199 -14.80 52.21 23.21
C ALA A 199 -14.41 51.54 24.54
N THR A 200 -13.47 51.97 25.40
CA THR A 200 -12.75 53.23 25.56
C THR A 200 -11.58 52.91 26.50
N ASP A 201 -10.38 53.41 26.20
CA ASP A 201 -9.33 53.60 27.21
C ASP A 201 -9.61 54.90 27.95
N ALA A 202 -9.73 54.85 29.29
CA ALA A 202 -9.31 55.91 30.20
C ALA A 202 -9.60 55.55 31.67
N ARG A 203 -8.50 55.32 32.40
CA ARG A 203 -8.27 55.58 33.85
C ARG A 203 -9.01 54.78 34.91
#